data_AF-A0A2N1W253-F1
#
_entry.id   AF-A0A2N1W253-F1
#
_cell.length_a   1.000
_cell.length_b   1.000
_cell.length_c   1.000
_cell.angle_alpha   90.00
_cell.angle_beta   90.00
_cell.angle_gamma   90.00
#
_symmetry.space_group_name_H-M   'P 1'
#
loop_
_entity.id
_entity.type
_entity.pdbx_description
1 polymer ?
#
loop_
_entity_poly.entity_id
_entity_poly.type
_entity_poly.pdbx_seq_one_letter_code
_entity_poly.pdbx_strand_id
1 'polypeptide(L)'
;MRVFDAAGMPHDKNVGGTGRNKKAEEKKGTKFIARDKVNEMNFMKQLTDATEDQVKKNLDQLIEELSEQAKVLVKRRTFTELDKYKSLVKNFMKKAVETMYTVKFSDSSKVMARRKKVYVLVEKVDEELEKLTAQILNSQEETLDLLATIDRIRGILVDMYS
;
A
#
# COMPACT_ATOMS: atom_id res chain seq x y z
N MET A 1 -9.82 63.75 -20.80
CA MET A 1 -9.96 64.27 -22.17
C MET A 1 -11.06 63.47 -22.85
N ARG A 2 -12.23 64.08 -23.12
CA ARG A 2 -13.35 63.46 -23.85
C ARG A 2 -13.15 63.65 -25.34
N VAL A 3 -13.52 62.66 -26.15
CA VAL A 3 -14.18 62.88 -27.45
C VAL A 3 -15.21 61.76 -27.66
N PHE A 4 -16.44 62.19 -27.91
CA PHE A 4 -17.61 61.43 -28.36
C PHE A 4 -17.92 61.90 -29.78
N ASP A 5 -18.36 61.00 -30.66
CA ASP A 5 -19.43 61.16 -31.68
C ASP A 5 -19.39 59.96 -32.64
N ALA A 6 -20.42 59.57 -33.40
CA ALA A 6 -21.86 59.41 -33.22
C ALA A 6 -22.42 58.80 -34.52
N ALA A 7 -23.50 58.04 -34.40
CA ALA A 7 -24.55 57.79 -35.39
C ALA A 7 -24.28 56.94 -36.66
N GLY A 8 -25.16 55.95 -36.86
CA GLY A 8 -25.57 55.49 -38.21
C GLY A 8 -25.84 53.99 -38.37
N MET A 9 -26.99 53.47 -37.93
CA MET A 9 -27.59 52.24 -38.47
C MET A 9 -28.40 52.57 -39.74
N PRO A 10 -28.62 51.62 -40.66
CA PRO A 10 -29.97 51.03 -40.71
C PRO A 10 -30.04 49.52 -40.99
N HIS A 11 -31.22 49.01 -40.66
CA HIS A 11 -31.76 47.66 -40.80
C HIS A 11 -31.74 47.09 -42.24
N ASP A 12 -31.65 45.74 -42.35
CA ASP A 12 -32.54 45.00 -43.24
C ASP A 12 -32.98 43.65 -42.65
N LYS A 13 -34.23 43.30 -42.94
CA LYS A 13 -35.08 42.21 -42.45
C LYS A 13 -35.23 41.15 -43.55
N ASN A 14 -35.15 39.85 -43.22
CA ASN A 14 -36.07 38.79 -43.68
C ASN A 14 -35.56 37.44 -43.15
N VAL A 15 -36.24 36.72 -42.25
CA VAL A 15 -37.50 35.93 -42.38
C VAL A 15 -37.39 34.73 -43.33
N GLY A 16 -37.56 33.53 -42.76
CA GLY A 16 -38.29 32.43 -43.39
C GLY A 16 -37.46 31.19 -43.73
N GLY A 17 -37.55 30.15 -42.90
CA GLY A 17 -36.93 28.85 -43.20
C GLY A 17 -37.14 27.79 -42.13
N THR A 18 -38.41 27.44 -41.87
CA THR A 18 -38.85 26.27 -41.09
C THR A 18 -38.20 24.97 -41.56
N GLY A 19 -37.49 24.29 -40.67
CA GLY A 19 -37.01 22.92 -40.83
C GLY A 19 -37.00 22.19 -39.49
N ARG A 20 -38.10 21.51 -39.17
CA ARG A 20 -38.18 20.53 -38.07
C ARG A 20 -37.45 19.25 -38.46
N ASN A 21 -36.98 18.51 -37.44
CA ASN A 21 -36.44 17.13 -37.41
C ASN A 21 -34.91 17.05 -37.31
N LYS A 22 -34.29 16.32 -36.38
CA LYS A 22 -34.74 15.42 -35.31
C LYS A 22 -33.62 15.45 -34.26
N LYS A 23 -33.96 15.78 -33.02
CA LYS A 23 -33.08 15.59 -31.87
C LYS A 23 -33.00 14.08 -31.64
N ALA A 24 -31.97 13.44 -32.15
CA ALA A 24 -31.68 12.05 -31.81
C ALA A 24 -31.30 12.05 -30.33
N GLU A 25 -32.22 11.58 -29.50
CA GLU A 25 -31.92 11.18 -28.14
C GLU A 25 -30.89 10.05 -28.21
N GLU A 26 -29.62 10.37 -27.95
CA GLU A 26 -28.65 9.38 -27.49
C GLU A 26 -29.13 8.87 -26.13
N LYS A 27 -30.02 7.88 -26.19
CA LYS A 27 -30.26 6.99 -25.06
C LYS A 27 -28.91 6.42 -24.68
N LYS A 28 -28.36 6.85 -23.54
CA LYS A 28 -27.24 6.19 -22.86
C LYS A 28 -27.68 4.75 -22.59
N GLY A 29 -27.41 3.87 -23.55
CA GLY A 29 -27.63 2.44 -23.41
C GLY A 29 -26.74 1.97 -22.27
N THR A 30 -27.36 1.57 -21.17
CA THR A 30 -26.69 0.81 -20.12
C THR A 30 -26.05 -0.39 -20.79
N LYS A 31 -24.72 -0.42 -20.92
CA LYS A 31 -23.98 -1.54 -21.48
C LYS A 31 -24.39 -2.80 -20.70
N PHE A 32 -25.16 -3.69 -21.32
CA PHE A 32 -25.40 -5.02 -20.78
C PHE A 32 -24.05 -5.75 -20.77
N ILE A 33 -23.46 -5.88 -19.58
CA ILE A 33 -22.29 -6.74 -19.39
C ILE A 33 -22.80 -8.18 -19.41
N ALA A 34 -22.25 -9.01 -20.29
CA ALA A 34 -22.60 -10.43 -20.38
C ALA A 34 -22.37 -11.11 -19.02
N ARG A 35 -23.31 -11.98 -18.62
CA ARG A 35 -23.27 -12.70 -17.33
C ARG A 35 -21.96 -13.45 -17.10
N ASP A 36 -21.40 -14.04 -18.16
CA ASP A 36 -20.11 -14.76 -18.10
C ASP A 36 -18.95 -13.84 -17.71
N LYS A 37 -18.92 -12.62 -18.24
CA LYS A 37 -17.91 -11.61 -17.91
C LYS A 37 -18.05 -11.11 -16.46
N VAL A 38 -19.28 -11.01 -15.96
CA VAL A 38 -19.53 -10.68 -14.55
C VAL A 38 -19.07 -11.81 -13.62
N ASN A 39 -19.33 -13.07 -13.98
CA ASN A 39 -18.86 -14.23 -13.23
C ASN A 39 -17.33 -14.36 -13.23
N GLU A 40 -16.68 -14.10 -14.37
CA GLU A 40 -15.22 -14.08 -14.48
C GLU A 40 -14.60 -13.00 -13.57
N MET A 41 -15.16 -11.78 -13.57
CA MET A 41 -14.72 -10.70 -12.68
C MET A 41 -14.90 -11.07 -11.20
N ASN A 42 -16.01 -11.71 -10.84
CA ASN A 42 -16.27 -12.17 -9.47
C ASN A 42 -15.30 -13.27 -9.04
N PHE A 43 -15.02 -14.24 -9.90
CA PHE A 43 -14.03 -15.29 -9.63
C PHE A 43 -12.63 -14.71 -9.46
N MET A 44 -12.20 -13.83 -10.37
CA MET A 44 -10.88 -13.17 -10.28
C MET A 44 -10.75 -12.33 -9.00
N LYS A 45 -11.83 -11.66 -8.58
CA LYS A 45 -11.88 -10.96 -7.29
C LYS A 45 -11.72 -11.93 -6.12
N GLN A 46 -12.50 -13.01 -6.07
CA GLN A 46 -12.41 -14.02 -5.00
C GLN A 46 -11.02 -14.66 -4.93
N LEU A 47 -10.42 -14.96 -6.08
CA LEU A 47 -9.06 -15.50 -6.14
C LEU A 47 -8.04 -14.50 -5.59
N THR A 48 -8.17 -13.21 -5.94
CA THR A 48 -7.30 -12.15 -5.42
C THR A 48 -7.44 -12.03 -3.90
N ASP A 49 -8.68 -11.95 -3.40
CA ASP A 49 -8.97 -11.86 -1.96
C ASP A 49 -8.37 -13.08 -1.20
N ALA A 50 -8.57 -14.30 -1.72
CA ALA A 50 -8.02 -15.52 -1.12
C ALA A 50 -6.48 -15.56 -1.14
N THR A 51 -5.84 -15.04 -2.20
CA THR A 51 -4.37 -14.95 -2.26
C THR A 51 -3.83 -13.93 -1.27
N GLU A 52 -4.49 -12.79 -1.09
CA GLU A 52 -4.09 -11.77 -0.12
C GLU A 52 -4.21 -12.31 1.32
N ASP A 53 -5.30 -13.00 1.64
CA ASP A 53 -5.50 -13.65 2.93
C ASP A 53 -4.43 -14.71 3.23
N GLN A 54 -4.06 -15.52 2.23
CA GLN A 54 -3.02 -16.53 2.40
C GLN A 54 -1.66 -15.89 2.67
N VAL A 55 -1.33 -14.81 1.96
CA VAL A 55 -0.07 -14.09 2.18
C VAL A 55 -0.04 -13.47 3.57
N LYS A 56 -1.15 -12.86 4.01
CA LYS A 56 -1.26 -12.33 5.37
C LYS A 56 -1.00 -13.39 6.42
N LYS A 57 -1.63 -14.58 6.31
CA LYS A 57 -1.38 -15.71 7.22
C LYS A 57 0.08 -16.15 7.24
N ASN A 58 0.73 -16.20 6.08
CA ASN A 58 2.15 -16.56 5.98
C ASN A 58 3.05 -15.54 6.69
N LEU A 59 2.71 -14.24 6.63
CA LEU A 59 3.44 -13.18 7.33
C LEU A 59 3.17 -13.22 8.84
N ASP A 60 1.93 -13.48 9.26
CA ASP A 60 1.56 -13.65 10.67
C ASP A 60 2.36 -14.81 11.31
N GLN A 61 2.53 -15.93 10.61
CA GLN A 61 3.36 -17.06 11.07
C GLN A 61 4.82 -16.66 11.31
N LEU A 62 5.40 -15.83 10.43
CA LEU A 62 6.77 -15.34 10.61
C LEU A 62 6.88 -14.39 11.81
N ILE A 63 5.84 -13.60 12.10
CA ILE A 63 5.78 -12.77 13.32
C ILE A 63 5.74 -13.65 14.57
N GLU A 64 5.04 -14.79 14.53
CA GLU A 64 5.03 -15.76 15.63
C GLU A 64 6.42 -16.39 15.83
N GLU A 65 7.07 -16.84 14.76
CA GLU A 65 8.44 -17.38 14.80
C GLU A 65 9.43 -16.34 15.39
N LEU A 66 9.31 -15.08 14.97
CA LEU A 66 10.08 -13.97 15.52
C LEU A 66 9.82 -13.75 17.01
N SER A 67 8.57 -13.87 17.44
CA SER A 67 8.18 -13.69 18.84
C SER A 67 8.77 -14.79 19.73
N GLU A 68 8.82 -16.04 19.25
CA GLU A 68 9.46 -17.12 19.99
C GLU A 68 10.98 -16.94 20.05
N GLN A 69 11.62 -16.59 18.92
CA GLN A 69 13.06 -16.32 18.93
C GLN A 69 13.42 -15.11 19.79
N ALA A 70 12.57 -14.08 19.86
CA ALA A 70 12.76 -12.93 20.74
C ALA A 70 12.79 -13.34 22.22
N LYS A 71 11.89 -14.23 22.67
CA LYS A 71 11.90 -14.76 24.05
C LYS A 71 13.23 -15.46 24.36
N VAL A 72 13.73 -16.25 23.41
CA VAL A 72 15.03 -16.94 23.54
C VAL A 72 16.17 -15.94 23.60
N LEU A 73 16.15 -14.91 22.74
CA LEU A 73 17.15 -13.86 22.69
C LEU A 73 17.24 -13.09 24.01
N VAL A 74 16.11 -12.65 24.57
CA VAL A 74 16.06 -11.91 25.83
C VAL A 74 16.60 -12.74 27.00
N LYS A 75 16.32 -14.05 27.00
CA LYS A 75 16.74 -14.98 28.04
C LYS A 75 18.24 -15.30 27.97
N ARG A 76 18.78 -15.52 26.76
CA ARG A 76 20.16 -16.00 26.57
C ARG A 76 21.17 -14.89 26.30
N ARG A 77 20.76 -13.84 25.59
CA ARG A 77 21.57 -12.67 25.21
C ARG A 77 22.93 -13.02 24.60
N THR A 78 22.95 -14.02 23.71
CA THR A 78 24.17 -14.40 22.99
C THR A 78 24.13 -13.93 21.55
N PHE A 79 25.32 -13.74 20.96
CA PHE A 79 25.45 -13.39 19.54
C PHE A 79 24.76 -14.41 18.63
N THR A 80 24.81 -15.69 18.98
CA THR A 80 24.13 -16.76 18.22
C THR A 80 22.61 -16.57 18.19
N GLU A 81 21.98 -16.21 19.30
CA GLU A 81 20.53 -15.99 19.30
C GLU A 81 20.16 -14.67 18.62
N LEU A 82 21.03 -13.66 18.69
CA LEU A 82 20.87 -12.39 17.96
C LEU A 82 20.90 -12.62 16.45
N ASP A 83 21.89 -13.39 15.96
CA ASP A 83 22.04 -13.68 14.54
C ASP A 83 20.84 -14.43 13.97
N LYS A 84 20.28 -15.40 14.73
CA LYS A 84 19.03 -16.07 14.36
C LYS A 84 17.85 -15.10 14.29
N TYR A 85 17.71 -14.22 15.29
CA TYR A 85 16.64 -13.22 15.29
C TYR A 85 16.75 -12.29 14.08
N LYS A 86 17.94 -11.73 13.81
CA LYS A 86 18.22 -10.89 12.64
C LYS A 86 17.92 -11.62 11.32
N SER A 87 18.26 -12.90 11.24
CA SER A 87 17.97 -13.73 10.06
C SER A 87 16.47 -13.91 9.82
N LEU A 88 15.69 -14.13 10.88
CA LEU A 88 14.22 -14.20 10.78
C LEU A 88 13.63 -12.84 10.35
N VAL A 89 14.11 -11.74 10.92
CA VAL A 89 13.65 -10.39 10.54
C VAL A 89 13.94 -10.12 9.06
N LYS A 90 15.15 -10.46 8.60
CA LYS A 90 15.53 -10.33 7.19
C LYS A 90 14.65 -11.17 6.27
N ASN A 91 14.34 -12.42 6.66
CA ASN A 91 13.45 -13.29 5.88
C ASN A 91 12.03 -12.71 5.80
N PHE A 92 11.51 -12.20 6.92
CA PHE A 92 10.22 -11.51 6.95
C PHE A 92 10.21 -10.32 5.99
N MET A 93 11.19 -9.41 6.10
CA MET A 93 11.24 -8.20 5.27
C MET A 93 11.32 -8.55 3.78
N LYS A 94 12.08 -9.58 3.42
CA LYS A 94 12.15 -10.10 2.05
C LYS A 94 10.76 -10.52 1.54
N LYS A 95 10.03 -11.34 2.31
CA LYS A 95 8.68 -11.81 1.93
C LYS A 95 7.66 -10.68 1.89
N ALA A 96 7.73 -9.72 2.81
CA ALA A 96 6.86 -8.54 2.81
C ALA A 96 7.10 -7.68 1.55
N VAL A 97 8.36 -7.47 1.17
CA VAL A 97 8.74 -6.75 -0.05
C VAL A 97 8.34 -7.52 -1.31
N GLU A 98 8.50 -8.84 -1.36
CA GLU A 98 8.05 -9.66 -2.50
C GLU A 98 6.53 -9.56 -2.70
N THR A 99 5.78 -9.59 -1.60
CA THR A 99 4.31 -9.47 -1.60
C THR A 99 3.83 -8.15 -2.20
N MET A 100 4.49 -7.03 -1.91
CA MET A 100 4.05 -5.74 -2.46
C MET A 100 4.25 -5.63 -3.98
N TYR A 101 5.09 -6.46 -4.59
CA TYR A 101 5.29 -6.49 -6.03
C TYR A 101 4.31 -7.43 -6.75
N THR A 102 3.74 -8.41 -6.05
CA THR A 102 2.81 -9.40 -6.64
C THR A 102 1.35 -8.94 -6.64
N VAL A 103 0.93 -8.10 -5.70
CA VAL A 103 -0.44 -7.57 -5.66
C VAL A 103 -0.66 -6.56 -6.80
N LYS A 104 -1.43 -6.99 -7.81
CA LYS A 104 -1.77 -6.17 -8.98
C LYS A 104 -2.87 -5.16 -8.64
N PHE A 105 -2.50 -4.01 -8.09
CA PHE A 105 -3.42 -2.88 -8.00
C PHE A 105 -3.58 -2.20 -9.36
N SER A 106 -4.81 -1.81 -9.70
CA SER A 106 -5.14 -1.01 -10.89
C SER A 106 -4.71 0.46 -10.77
N ASP A 107 -4.36 0.91 -9.56
CA ASP A 107 -4.00 2.29 -9.25
C ASP A 107 -2.49 2.42 -8.97
N SER A 108 -1.75 2.85 -10.00
CA SER A 108 -0.29 2.98 -9.98
C SER A 108 0.22 3.96 -8.93
N SER A 109 -0.57 4.97 -8.55
CA SER A 109 -0.19 5.97 -7.55
C SER A 109 -0.15 5.37 -6.14
N LYS A 110 -1.20 4.60 -5.79
CA LYS A 110 -1.28 3.91 -4.49
C LYS A 110 -0.19 2.85 -4.33
N VAL A 111 0.13 2.14 -5.41
CA VAL A 111 1.23 1.18 -5.43
C VAL A 111 2.55 1.87 -5.11
N MET A 112 2.87 2.97 -5.79
CA MET A 112 4.11 3.71 -5.55
C MET A 112 4.22 4.25 -4.12
N ALA A 113 3.13 4.80 -3.57
CA ALA A 113 3.09 5.27 -2.19
C ALA A 113 3.35 4.13 -1.19
N ARG A 114 2.72 2.96 -1.38
CA ARG A 114 2.94 1.77 -0.54
C ARG A 114 4.39 1.29 -0.60
N ARG A 115 4.99 1.25 -1.79
CA ARG A 115 6.40 0.87 -1.96
C ARG A 115 7.33 1.80 -1.20
N LYS A 116 7.15 3.12 -1.34
CA LYS A 116 7.94 4.12 -0.60
C LYS A 116 7.79 3.95 0.91
N LYS A 117 6.57 3.73 1.42
CA LYS A 117 6.32 3.45 2.84
C LYS A 117 7.14 2.25 3.31
N VAL A 118 7.08 1.13 2.59
CA VAL A 118 7.80 -0.10 2.94
C VAL A 118 9.31 0.12 2.99
N TYR A 119 9.89 0.84 2.03
CA TYR A 119 11.33 1.15 2.06
C TYR A 119 11.75 1.92 3.32
N VAL A 120 10.98 2.96 3.69
CA VAL A 120 11.24 3.71 4.93
C VAL A 120 11.09 2.82 6.17
N LEU A 121 10.14 1.88 6.17
CA LEU A 121 10.01 0.93 7.28
C LEU A 121 11.20 -0.02 7.36
N VAL A 122 11.74 -0.48 6.24
CA VAL A 122 12.96 -1.33 6.21
C VAL A 122 14.14 -0.59 6.85
N GLU A 123 14.37 0.67 6.47
CA GLU A 123 15.44 1.50 7.06
C GLU A 123 15.29 1.61 8.58
N LYS A 124 14.07 1.84 9.07
CA LYS A 124 13.79 1.88 10.52
C LYS A 124 14.02 0.55 11.23
N VAL A 125 13.71 -0.58 10.59
CA VAL A 125 14.01 -1.90 11.15
C VAL A 125 15.52 -2.07 11.30
N ASP A 126 16.28 -1.68 10.28
CA ASP A 126 17.75 -1.78 10.33
C ASP A 126 18.34 -0.93 11.48
N GLU A 127 17.85 0.30 11.67
CA GLU A 127 18.23 1.15 12.81
C GLU A 127 17.95 0.49 14.17
N GLU A 128 16.76 -0.09 14.35
CA GLU A 128 16.42 -0.77 15.60
C GLU A 128 17.21 -2.08 15.79
N LEU A 129 17.59 -2.78 14.71
CA LEU A 129 18.46 -3.95 14.78
C LEU A 129 19.90 -3.58 15.18
N GLU A 130 20.40 -2.42 14.73
CA GLU A 130 21.69 -1.88 15.18
C GLU A 130 21.64 -1.55 16.68
N LYS A 131 20.58 -0.86 17.12
CA LYS A 131 20.35 -0.59 18.55
C LYS A 131 20.28 -1.87 19.37
N LEU A 132 19.53 -2.88 18.92
CA LEU A 132 19.44 -4.18 19.56
C LEU A 132 20.82 -4.85 19.68
N THR A 133 21.63 -4.74 18.63
CA THR A 133 23.00 -5.28 18.61
C THR A 133 23.87 -4.59 19.66
N ALA A 134 23.82 -3.27 19.74
CA ALA A 134 24.55 -2.50 20.76
C ALA A 134 24.10 -2.87 22.18
N GLN A 135 22.80 -3.04 22.40
CA GLN A 135 22.26 -3.42 23.70
C GLN A 135 22.72 -4.81 24.16
N ILE A 136 22.83 -5.78 23.25
CA ILE A 136 23.31 -7.13 23.59
C ILE A 136 24.81 -7.14 23.86
N LEU A 137 25.59 -6.32 23.16
CA LEU A 137 27.02 -6.16 23.42
C LEU A 137 27.30 -5.45 24.74
N ASN A 138 26.40 -4.56 25.17
CA ASN A 138 26.51 -3.87 26.45
C ASN A 138 25.94 -4.74 27.59
N SER A 139 26.81 -5.36 28.37
CA SER A 139 26.43 -6.29 29.44
C SER A 139 25.62 -5.66 30.59
N GLN A 140 25.56 -4.33 30.66
CA GLN A 140 24.85 -3.58 31.70
C GLN A 140 23.44 -3.12 31.28
N GLU A 141 23.01 -3.42 30.05
CA GLU A 141 21.73 -2.95 29.55
C GLU A 141 20.51 -3.59 30.24
N GLU A 142 19.51 -2.75 30.45
CA GLU A 142 18.30 -3.13 31.16
C GLU A 142 17.45 -4.07 30.30
N THR A 143 16.92 -5.12 30.92
CA THR A 143 16.02 -6.07 30.25
C THR A 143 14.81 -5.36 29.61
N LEU A 144 14.32 -4.32 30.27
CA LEU A 144 13.17 -3.56 29.82
C LEU A 144 13.46 -2.81 28.51
N ASP A 145 14.64 -2.20 28.42
CA ASP A 145 15.06 -1.48 27.22
C ASP A 145 15.31 -2.41 26.03
N LEU A 146 15.83 -3.61 26.30
CA LEU A 146 15.96 -4.66 25.28
C LEU A 146 14.59 -5.09 24.74
N LEU A 147 13.64 -5.35 25.64
CA LEU A 147 12.26 -5.72 25.27
C LEU A 147 11.59 -4.60 24.47
N ALA A 148 11.75 -3.35 24.88
CA ALA A 148 11.20 -2.21 24.17
C ALA A 148 11.73 -2.10 22.73
N THR A 149 13.02 -2.37 22.50
CA THR A 149 13.61 -2.43 21.15
C THR A 149 13.02 -3.56 20.32
N ILE A 150 12.87 -4.75 20.90
CA ILE A 150 12.24 -5.91 20.22
C ILE A 150 10.78 -5.60 19.84
N ASP A 151 10.02 -4.98 20.74
CA ASP A 151 8.63 -4.61 20.48
C ASP A 151 8.51 -3.52 19.40
N ARG A 152 9.43 -2.55 19.36
CA ARG A 152 9.51 -1.57 18.27
C ARG A 152 9.75 -2.25 16.93
N ILE A 153 10.70 -3.18 16.85
CA ILE A 153 10.95 -3.98 15.64
C ILE A 153 9.68 -4.68 15.22
N ARG A 154 9.04 -5.42 16.13
CA ARG A 154 7.79 -6.15 15.86
C ARG A 154 6.68 -5.23 15.32
N GLY A 155 6.48 -4.07 15.95
CA GLY A 155 5.48 -3.09 15.52
C GLY A 155 5.72 -2.62 14.09
N ILE A 156 6.97 -2.26 13.77
CA ILE A 156 7.35 -1.84 12.41
C ILE A 156 7.08 -2.95 11.40
N LEU A 157 7.40 -4.21 11.73
CA LEU A 157 7.16 -5.35 10.84
C LEU A 157 5.66 -5.57 10.57
N VAL A 158 4.80 -5.40 11.58
CA VAL A 158 3.34 -5.48 11.39
C VAL A 158 2.83 -4.36 10.46
N ASP A 159 3.35 -3.13 10.63
CA ASP A 159 2.98 -1.98 9.81
C ASP A 159 3.33 -2.11 8.31
N MET A 160 4.20 -3.07 7.95
CA MET A 160 4.60 -3.34 6.56
C MET A 160 3.50 -4.02 5.74
N TYR A 161 2.66 -4.83 6.38
CA TYR A 161 1.61 -5.60 5.69
C TYR A 161 0.19 -5.33 6.18
N SER A 162 0.02 -4.49 7.21
CA SER A 162 -1.27 -3.93 7.63
C SER A 162 -1.87 -2.97 6.62
#